data_AF-A0A6B2DPH3-F1
#
_entry.id   AF-A0A6B2DPH3-F1
#
_cell.length_a   1.000
_cell.length_b   1.000
_cell.length_c   1.000
_cell.angle_alpha   90.00
_cell.angle_beta   90.00
_cell.angle_gamma   90.00
#
_symmetry.space_group_name_H-M   'P 1'
#
loop_
_entity.id
_entity.type
_entity.pdbx_description
1 polymer ?
#
loop_
_entity_poly.entity_id
_entity_poly.type
_entity_poly.pdbx_seq_one_letter_code
_entity_poly.pdbx_strand_id
1 'polypeptide(L)'
;EACDAADRADLARVLAAVDPAHPLTAVVHTAGVLDDGVLGSLTPKRLHTVLAPKVDAAWHLHELTAGLDLTAFVVFSSFSGIAGSAGQANYAAANAFLDALAEHRRGLGLPGLSLAWGSWAQQDGMMATLTAAELRRMSRGGAIPLSPEQGLALFDAAPRLGHAV
;
A
#
# COMPACT_ATOMS: atom_id res chain seq x y z
N GLU A 1 -12.36 1.65 17.47
CA GLU A 1 -12.49 0.17 17.44
C GLU A 1 -11.35 -0.41 16.61
N ALA A 2 -11.01 -1.69 16.81
CA ALA A 2 -10.11 -2.40 15.91
C ALA A 2 -10.87 -2.87 14.66
N CYS A 3 -10.18 -2.97 13.52
CA CYS A 3 -10.73 -3.37 12.23
C CYS A 3 -9.62 -4.03 11.42
N ASP A 4 -9.89 -5.23 10.89
CA ASP A 4 -9.08 -5.77 9.81
C ASP A 4 -9.64 -5.28 8.48
N ALA A 5 -8.86 -4.52 7.72
CA ALA A 5 -9.32 -4.00 6.43
C ALA A 5 -9.50 -5.11 5.38
N ALA A 6 -8.86 -6.26 5.57
CA ALA A 6 -9.07 -7.44 4.72
C ALA A 6 -10.39 -8.16 5.05
N ASP A 7 -11.04 -7.87 6.20
CA ASP A 7 -12.40 -8.30 6.46
C ASP A 7 -13.39 -7.23 5.97
N ARG A 8 -14.16 -7.59 4.93
CA ARG A 8 -15.11 -6.68 4.28
C ARG A 8 -16.22 -6.21 5.23
N ALA A 9 -16.67 -7.06 6.15
CA ALA A 9 -17.75 -6.72 7.08
C ALA A 9 -17.25 -5.76 8.16
N ASP A 10 -16.05 -6.00 8.69
CA ASP A 10 -15.40 -5.08 9.62
C ASP A 10 -15.16 -3.71 8.99
N LEU A 11 -14.64 -3.68 7.76
CA LEU A 11 -14.40 -2.43 7.05
C LEU A 11 -15.71 -1.68 6.78
N ALA A 12 -16.76 -2.37 6.31
CA ALA A 12 -18.06 -1.76 6.08
C ALA A 12 -18.65 -1.16 7.36
N ARG A 13 -18.49 -1.84 8.50
CA ARG A 13 -18.93 -1.36 9.82
C ARG A 13 -18.21 -0.07 10.22
N VAL A 14 -16.89 0.02 10.03
CA VAL A 14 -16.11 1.23 10.33
C VAL A 14 -16.50 2.38 9.39
N LEU A 15 -16.67 2.11 8.10
CA LEU A 15 -17.10 3.13 7.13
C LEU A 15 -18.49 3.68 7.44
N ALA A 16 -19.43 2.81 7.86
CA ALA A 16 -20.78 3.22 8.24
C ALA A 16 -20.83 4.05 9.53
N ALA A 17 -19.78 4.02 10.36
CA ALA A 17 -19.69 4.79 11.59
C ALA A 17 -19.16 6.22 11.37
N VAL A 18 -18.77 6.59 10.15
CA VAL A 18 -18.35 7.96 9.81
C VAL A 18 -19.54 8.90 9.93
N ASP A 19 -19.35 10.01 10.65
CA ASP A 19 -20.38 11.03 10.86
C ASP A 19 -20.85 11.62 9.52
N PRO A 20 -22.15 11.56 9.18
CA PRO A 20 -22.67 12.20 7.97
C PRO A 20 -22.45 13.72 7.90
N ALA A 21 -22.28 14.41 9.03
CA ALA A 21 -21.91 15.84 9.05
C ALA A 21 -20.44 16.07 8.65
N HIS A 22 -19.60 15.03 8.71
CA HIS A 22 -18.20 15.03 8.31
C HIS A 22 -17.92 13.81 7.42
N PRO A 23 -18.48 13.79 6.20
CA PRO A 23 -18.43 12.60 5.35
C PRO A 23 -16.98 12.25 4.99
N LEU A 24 -16.74 10.96 4.73
CA LEU A 24 -15.44 10.49 4.28
C LEU A 24 -15.09 11.14 2.93
N THR A 25 -13.99 11.89 2.89
CA THR A 25 -13.54 12.58 1.68
C THR A 25 -12.28 11.99 1.06
N ALA A 26 -11.55 11.15 1.79
CA ALA A 26 -10.30 10.56 1.32
C ALA A 26 -10.03 9.19 1.95
N VAL A 27 -9.35 8.33 1.20
CA VAL A 27 -8.75 7.07 1.69
C VAL A 27 -7.24 7.13 1.49
N VAL A 28 -6.48 6.80 2.53
CA VAL A 28 -5.02 6.58 2.44
C VAL A 28 -4.73 5.19 2.98
N HIS A 29 -4.46 4.24 2.09
CA HIS A 29 -4.24 2.85 2.41
C HIS A 29 -2.75 2.57 2.60
N THR A 30 -2.33 2.41 3.86
CA THR A 30 -0.94 2.16 4.26
C THR A 30 -0.73 0.78 4.87
N ALA A 31 -1.77 -0.06 4.92
CA ALA A 31 -1.70 -1.37 5.53
C ALA A 31 -0.82 -2.32 4.70
N GLY A 32 -0.11 -3.21 5.39
CA GLY A 32 0.76 -4.18 4.78
C GLY A 32 1.60 -4.91 5.81
N VAL A 33 2.06 -6.09 5.43
CA VAL A 33 2.99 -6.91 6.21
C VAL A 33 4.04 -7.52 5.27
N LEU A 34 5.14 -7.99 5.82
CA LEU A 34 6.16 -8.73 5.09
C LEU A 34 6.17 -10.20 5.51
N ASP A 35 6.44 -11.06 4.54
CA ASP A 35 6.75 -12.48 4.76
C ASP A 35 7.67 -12.96 3.62
N ASP A 36 8.89 -12.42 3.62
CA ASP A 36 9.85 -12.53 2.53
C ASP A 36 10.37 -13.96 2.34
N GLY A 37 10.42 -14.43 1.10
CA GLY A 37 10.95 -15.74 0.75
C GLY A 37 11.35 -15.82 -0.71
N VAL A 38 12.35 -16.64 -1.00
CA VAL A 38 12.64 -17.01 -2.40
C VAL A 38 11.43 -17.71 -3.01
N LEU A 39 11.23 -17.57 -4.32
CA LEU A 39 10.03 -18.05 -5.01
C LEU A 39 9.70 -19.53 -4.69
N GLY A 40 10.71 -20.41 -4.72
CA GLY A 40 10.55 -21.84 -4.41
C GLY A 40 10.21 -22.17 -2.94
N SER A 41 10.27 -21.18 -2.05
CA SER A 41 9.92 -21.32 -0.62
C SER A 41 8.59 -20.67 -0.25
N LEU A 42 7.89 -20.05 -1.21
CA LEU A 42 6.59 -19.45 -0.97
C LEU A 42 5.53 -20.55 -0.84
N THR A 43 4.64 -20.37 0.12
CA THR A 43 3.46 -21.23 0.31
C THR A 43 2.19 -20.40 0.15
N PRO A 44 1.03 -21.02 -0.08
CA PRO A 44 -0.24 -20.30 -0.14
C PRO A 44 -0.50 -19.43 1.10
N LYS A 45 -0.10 -19.90 2.29
CA LYS A 45 -0.23 -19.13 3.54
C LYS A 45 0.62 -17.86 3.50
N ARG A 46 1.89 -17.96 3.10
CA ARG A 46 2.82 -16.80 3.03
C ARG A 46 2.42 -15.80 1.95
N LEU A 47 1.81 -16.28 0.87
CA LEU A 47 1.18 -15.43 -0.15
C LEU A 47 -0.02 -14.68 0.45
N HIS A 48 -0.97 -15.40 1.02
CA HIS A 48 -2.18 -14.81 1.61
C HIS A 48 -1.84 -13.80 2.71
N THR A 49 -0.88 -14.09 3.58
CA THR A 49 -0.45 -13.17 4.64
C THR A 49 -0.05 -11.80 4.10
N VAL A 50 0.65 -11.76 2.96
CA VAL A 50 1.11 -10.49 2.35
C VAL A 50 0.07 -9.86 1.43
N LEU A 51 -0.72 -10.68 0.73
CA LEU A 51 -1.75 -10.20 -0.18
C LEU A 51 -2.95 -9.62 0.58
N ALA A 52 -3.44 -10.25 1.65
CA ALA A 52 -4.67 -9.84 2.32
C ALA A 52 -4.72 -8.35 2.74
N PRO A 53 -3.72 -7.81 3.48
CA PRO A 53 -3.77 -6.41 3.91
C PRO A 53 -3.54 -5.39 2.78
N LYS A 54 -3.20 -5.83 1.56
CA LYS A 54 -2.97 -4.96 0.40
C LYS A 54 -4.02 -5.17 -0.67
N VAL A 55 -4.13 -6.38 -1.19
CA VAL A 55 -5.05 -6.76 -2.28
C VAL A 55 -6.48 -6.78 -1.80
N ASP A 56 -6.82 -7.66 -0.85
CA ASP A 56 -8.20 -7.84 -0.40
C ASP A 56 -8.70 -6.55 0.26
N ALA A 57 -7.88 -5.95 1.12
CA ALA A 57 -8.20 -4.69 1.78
C ALA A 57 -8.43 -3.53 0.79
N ALA A 58 -7.54 -3.33 -0.20
CA ALA A 58 -7.72 -2.26 -1.17
C ALA A 58 -8.90 -2.52 -2.12
N TRP A 59 -9.18 -3.79 -2.44
CA TRP A 59 -10.36 -4.16 -3.21
C TRP A 59 -11.66 -3.87 -2.45
N HIS A 60 -11.73 -4.23 -1.17
CA HIS A 60 -12.89 -3.89 -0.33
C HIS A 60 -13.06 -2.38 -0.19
N LEU A 61 -11.98 -1.64 0.03
CA LEU A 61 -12.02 -0.17 0.02
C LEU A 61 -12.55 0.35 -1.31
N HIS A 62 -12.06 -0.19 -2.43
CA HIS A 62 -12.55 0.21 -3.76
C HIS A 62 -14.06 0.02 -3.90
N GLU A 63 -14.58 -1.17 -3.58
CA GLU A 63 -16.02 -1.47 -3.71
C GLU A 63 -16.87 -0.63 -2.76
N LEU A 64 -16.49 -0.58 -1.48
CA LEU A 64 -17.30 0.05 -0.43
C LEU A 64 -17.30 1.58 -0.52
N THR A 65 -16.30 2.18 -1.19
CA THR A 65 -16.23 3.63 -1.38
C THR A 65 -16.48 4.06 -2.83
N ALA A 66 -16.85 3.16 -3.74
CA ALA A 66 -17.06 3.49 -5.17
C ALA A 66 -18.17 4.53 -5.39
N GLY A 67 -19.21 4.51 -4.55
CA GLY A 67 -20.34 5.45 -4.61
C GLY A 67 -20.18 6.70 -3.75
N LEU A 68 -19.04 6.90 -3.08
CA LEU A 68 -18.78 8.05 -2.24
C LEU A 68 -18.08 9.16 -3.04
N ASP A 69 -18.34 10.41 -2.69
CA ASP A 69 -17.71 11.59 -3.29
C ASP A 69 -16.29 11.80 -2.71
N LEU A 70 -15.42 10.81 -2.92
CA LEU A 70 -14.03 10.91 -2.51
C LEU A 70 -13.29 11.91 -3.39
N THR A 71 -12.48 12.73 -2.77
CA THR A 71 -11.50 13.60 -3.43
C THR A 71 -10.15 12.91 -3.63
N ALA A 72 -9.85 11.89 -2.83
CA ALA A 72 -8.60 11.13 -2.92
C ALA A 72 -8.77 9.65 -2.55
N PHE A 73 -8.05 8.80 -3.28
CA PHE A 73 -7.87 7.39 -2.94
C PHE A 73 -6.40 7.04 -3.21
N VAL A 74 -5.61 7.01 -2.14
CA VAL A 74 -4.15 6.86 -2.21
C VAL A 74 -3.77 5.49 -1.65
N VAL A 75 -2.99 4.71 -2.40
CA VAL A 75 -2.46 3.42 -1.97
C VAL A 75 -0.94 3.48 -1.87
N PHE A 76 -0.39 2.98 -0.77
CA PHE A 76 1.06 2.89 -0.60
C PHE A 76 1.56 1.58 -1.19
N SER A 77 2.11 1.70 -2.40
CA SER A 77 2.82 0.65 -3.10
C SER A 77 4.31 0.69 -2.74
N SER A 78 5.13 -0.04 -3.49
CA SER A 78 6.57 -0.13 -3.31
C SER A 78 7.25 -0.23 -4.66
N PHE A 79 8.44 0.36 -4.78
CA PHE A 79 9.32 0.18 -5.94
C PHE A 79 9.56 -1.29 -6.30
N SER A 80 9.45 -2.21 -5.32
CA SER A 80 9.53 -3.66 -5.56
C SER A 80 8.43 -4.20 -6.48
N GLY A 81 7.26 -3.55 -6.57
CA GLY A 81 6.19 -3.92 -7.51
C GLY A 81 6.55 -3.60 -8.97
N ILE A 82 7.40 -2.60 -9.18
CA ILE A 82 7.84 -2.13 -10.51
C ILE A 82 9.08 -2.87 -10.99
N ALA A 83 10.15 -2.88 -10.18
CA ALA A 83 11.45 -3.40 -10.59
C ALA A 83 11.72 -4.83 -10.08
N GLY A 84 10.84 -5.36 -9.23
CA GLY A 84 11.08 -6.60 -8.49
C GLY A 84 12.08 -6.41 -7.34
N SER A 85 12.10 -7.37 -6.42
CA SER A 85 13.11 -7.46 -5.36
C SER A 85 13.34 -8.92 -5.00
N ALA A 86 14.61 -9.31 -4.88
CA ALA A 86 14.98 -10.70 -4.63
C ALA A 86 14.45 -11.19 -3.28
N GLY A 87 13.63 -12.24 -3.30
CA GLY A 87 12.99 -12.79 -2.09
C GLY A 87 11.68 -12.09 -1.70
N GLN A 88 11.14 -11.21 -2.53
CA GLN A 88 9.92 -10.45 -2.23
C GLN A 88 8.85 -10.66 -3.30
N ALA A 89 8.73 -11.85 -3.88
CA ALA A 89 7.80 -12.08 -5.00
C ALA A 89 6.33 -11.89 -4.60
N ASN A 90 5.94 -12.31 -3.39
CA ASN A 90 4.60 -12.07 -2.83
C ASN A 90 4.33 -10.58 -2.60
N TYR A 91 5.30 -9.86 -2.02
CA TYR A 91 5.19 -8.42 -1.76
C TYR A 91 5.20 -7.59 -3.06
N ALA A 92 6.03 -7.95 -4.03
CA ALA A 92 6.03 -7.34 -5.36
C ALA A 92 4.66 -7.52 -6.05
N ALA A 93 4.10 -8.73 -6.02
CA ALA A 93 2.77 -8.99 -6.57
C ALA A 93 1.68 -8.17 -5.88
N ALA A 94 1.70 -8.07 -4.55
CA ALA A 94 0.73 -7.29 -3.78
C ALA A 94 0.79 -5.79 -4.14
N ASN A 95 1.99 -5.23 -4.31
CA ASN A 95 2.17 -3.82 -4.65
C ASN A 95 1.83 -3.54 -6.13
N ALA A 96 2.19 -4.44 -7.05
CA ALA A 96 1.79 -4.32 -8.46
C ALA A 96 0.24 -4.34 -8.62
N PHE A 97 -0.47 -5.09 -7.77
CA PHE A 97 -1.93 -5.01 -7.73
C PHE A 97 -2.43 -3.63 -7.31
N LEU A 98 -1.81 -2.99 -6.31
CA LEU A 98 -2.19 -1.64 -5.88
C LEU A 98 -1.99 -0.61 -7.00
N ASP A 99 -0.87 -0.72 -7.72
CA ASP A 99 -0.57 0.12 -8.89
C ASP A 99 -1.68 -0.04 -9.96
N ALA A 100 -2.00 -1.29 -10.31
CA ALA A 100 -3.06 -1.62 -11.26
C ALA A 100 -4.46 -1.18 -10.78
N LEU A 101 -4.74 -1.24 -9.48
CA LEU A 101 -6.02 -0.79 -8.92
C LEU A 101 -6.17 0.74 -9.02
N ALA A 102 -5.09 1.49 -8.79
CA ALA A 102 -5.11 2.94 -8.96
C ALA A 102 -5.36 3.33 -10.42
N GLU A 103 -4.77 2.61 -11.38
CA GLU A 103 -5.08 2.75 -12.81
C GLU A 103 -6.53 2.39 -13.13
N HIS A 104 -7.01 1.25 -12.62
CA HIS A 104 -8.38 0.79 -12.81
C HIS A 104 -9.40 1.82 -12.33
N ARG A 105 -9.21 2.37 -11.11
CA ARG A 105 -10.08 3.42 -10.56
C ARG A 105 -10.11 4.67 -11.43
N ARG A 106 -8.95 5.14 -11.90
CA ARG A 106 -8.87 6.28 -12.83
C ARG A 106 -9.60 6.00 -14.14
N GLY A 107 -9.50 4.76 -14.66
CA GLY A 107 -10.25 4.32 -15.85
C GLY A 107 -11.77 4.37 -15.67
N LEU A 108 -12.27 4.27 -14.43
CA LEU A 108 -13.68 4.43 -14.07
C LEU A 108 -14.07 5.88 -13.76
N GLY A 109 -13.16 6.84 -13.91
CA GLY A 109 -13.37 8.24 -13.52
C GLY A 109 -13.35 8.47 -12.00
N LEU A 110 -12.90 7.50 -11.22
CA LEU A 110 -12.77 7.60 -9.77
C LEU A 110 -11.36 8.06 -9.38
N PRO A 111 -11.19 8.75 -8.23
CA PRO A 111 -9.86 9.04 -7.70
C PRO A 111 -9.07 7.75 -7.50
N GLY A 112 -7.78 7.78 -7.86
CA GLY A 112 -6.83 6.68 -7.69
C GLY A 112 -5.40 7.17 -7.86
N LEU A 113 -4.58 6.99 -6.84
CA LEU A 113 -3.16 7.36 -6.81
C LEU A 113 -2.36 6.23 -6.15
N SER A 114 -1.41 5.64 -6.87
CA SER A 114 -0.43 4.74 -6.27
C SER A 114 0.87 5.47 -6.01
N LEU A 115 1.49 5.22 -4.86
CA LEU A 115 2.80 5.74 -4.50
C LEU A 115 3.76 4.57 -4.32
N ALA A 116 4.54 4.26 -5.36
CA ALA A 116 5.56 3.22 -5.34
C ALA A 116 6.81 3.67 -4.56
N TRP A 117 6.73 3.64 -3.23
CA TRP A 117 7.78 4.15 -2.36
C TRP A 117 9.09 3.35 -2.46
N GLY A 118 10.21 4.07 -2.33
CA GLY A 118 11.51 3.50 -1.98
C GLY A 118 11.67 3.28 -0.48
N SER A 119 12.89 2.98 -0.03
CA SER A 119 13.18 2.83 1.40
C SER A 119 12.99 4.14 2.15
N TRP A 120 12.48 4.07 3.38
CA TRP A 120 12.42 5.21 4.31
C TRP A 120 13.52 5.06 5.37
N ALA A 121 14.12 6.18 5.78
CA ALA A 121 15.15 6.29 6.81
C ALA A 121 14.53 6.27 8.21
N GLN A 122 13.76 5.24 8.52
CA GLN A 122 13.11 5.06 9.81
C GLN A 122 13.32 3.63 10.30
N GLN A 123 13.55 3.47 11.61
CA GLN A 123 13.76 2.17 12.24
C GLN A 123 12.46 1.49 12.67
N ASP A 124 11.31 2.18 12.56
CA ASP A 124 10.00 1.70 13.00
C ASP A 124 9.14 1.16 11.84
N GLY A 125 7.94 0.66 12.17
CA GLY A 125 7.01 0.13 11.19
C GLY A 125 7.54 -1.14 10.52
N MET A 126 7.33 -1.27 9.21
CA MET A 126 7.72 -2.46 8.44
C MET A 126 9.23 -2.70 8.39
N MET A 127 10.04 -1.65 8.63
CA MET A 127 11.50 -1.78 8.72
C MET A 127 11.96 -2.40 10.05
N ALA A 128 11.17 -2.30 11.12
CA ALA A 128 11.49 -2.87 12.43
C ALA A 128 11.49 -4.40 12.42
N THR A 129 10.77 -5.03 11.48
CA THR A 129 10.70 -6.48 11.34
C THR A 129 11.84 -7.05 10.48
N LEU A 130 12.65 -6.20 9.87
CA LEU A 130 13.77 -6.63 9.03
C LEU A 130 14.98 -7.00 9.88
N THR A 131 15.61 -8.12 9.53
CA THR A 131 16.90 -8.51 10.07
C THR A 131 18.00 -7.54 9.60
N ALA A 132 19.09 -7.46 10.36
CA ALA A 132 20.27 -6.69 9.95
C ALA A 132 20.85 -7.16 8.59
N ALA A 133 20.62 -8.42 8.20
CA ALA A 133 21.03 -8.92 6.89
C ALA A 133 20.17 -8.35 5.75
N GLU A 134 18.86 -8.26 5.95
CA GLU A 134 17.92 -7.68 4.99
C GLU A 134 18.15 -6.18 4.81
N LEU A 135 18.36 -5.44 5.90
CA LEU A 135 18.72 -4.02 5.85
C LEU A 135 20.01 -3.79 5.05
N ARG A 136 21.07 -4.57 5.33
CA ARG A 136 22.34 -4.50 4.58
C ARG A 136 22.21 -4.89 3.11
N ARG A 137 21.24 -5.71 2.74
CA ARG A 137 20.97 -6.06 1.34
C ARG A 137 20.29 -4.88 0.63
N MET A 138 19.32 -4.25 1.29
CA MET A 138 18.65 -3.06 0.76
C MET A 138 19.62 -1.89 0.55
N SER A 139 20.54 -1.65 1.49
CA SER A 139 21.55 -0.59 1.36
C SER A 139 22.55 -0.80 0.21
N ARG A 140 22.76 -2.04 -0.24
CA ARG A 140 23.66 -2.35 -1.37
C ARG A 140 23.05 -2.04 -2.74
N GLY A 141 21.75 -1.82 -2.82
CA GLY A 141 21.05 -1.47 -4.05
C GLY A 141 21.24 -0.03 -4.51
N GLY A 142 22.02 0.79 -3.79
CA GLY A 142 22.30 2.18 -4.15
C GLY A 142 21.15 3.16 -3.89
N ALA A 143 20.01 2.69 -3.40
CA ALA A 143 18.90 3.54 -2.99
C ALA A 143 19.22 4.26 -1.68
N ILE A 144 19.19 5.60 -1.71
CA ILE A 144 19.30 6.43 -0.51
C ILE A 144 17.92 6.45 0.15
N PRO A 145 17.79 6.04 1.43
CA PRO A 145 16.52 6.07 2.13
C PRO A 145 15.98 7.50 2.28
N LEU A 146 14.68 7.68 2.09
CA LEU A 146 13.98 8.96 2.30
C LEU A 146 13.81 9.24 3.78
N SER A 147 14.17 10.43 4.26
CA SER A 147 13.71 10.88 5.58
C SER A 147 12.18 10.98 5.63
N PRO A 148 11.54 10.86 6.81
CA PRO A 148 10.11 11.07 6.96
C PRO A 148 9.64 12.43 6.40
N GLU A 149 10.44 13.48 6.58
CA GLU A 149 10.15 14.83 6.06
C GLU A 149 10.14 14.85 4.53
N GLN A 150 11.09 14.18 3.88
CA GLN A 150 11.12 14.03 2.43
C GLN A 150 9.94 13.20 1.93
N GLY A 151 9.62 12.10 2.62
CA GLY A 151 8.49 11.24 2.27
C GLY A 151 7.16 11.97 2.33
N LEU A 152 6.91 12.75 3.39
CA LEU A 152 5.70 13.58 3.53
C LEU A 152 5.65 14.71 2.50
N ALA A 153 6.78 15.38 2.23
CA ALA A 153 6.83 16.40 1.19
C ALA A 153 6.50 15.84 -0.20
N LEU A 154 6.95 14.61 -0.50
CA LEU A 154 6.61 13.91 -1.74
C LEU A 154 5.14 13.46 -1.76
N PHE A 155 4.59 13.01 -0.64
CA PHE A 155 3.17 12.67 -0.50
C PHE A 155 2.28 13.89 -0.82
N ASP A 156 2.61 15.06 -0.29
CA ASP A 156 1.88 16.31 -0.57
C ASP A 156 2.06 16.81 -2.02
N ALA A 157 3.17 16.43 -2.67
CA ALA A 157 3.44 16.81 -4.05
C ALA A 157 2.73 15.89 -5.06
N ALA A 158 2.63 14.60 -4.78
CA ALA A 158 2.21 13.58 -5.74
C ALA A 158 0.84 13.84 -6.41
N PRO A 159 -0.22 14.26 -5.69
CA PRO A 159 -1.52 14.56 -6.34
C PRO A 159 -1.45 15.66 -7.40
N ARG A 160 -0.47 16.57 -7.30
CA ARG A 160 -0.30 17.70 -8.24
C ARG A 160 0.42 17.31 -9.53
N LEU A 161 1.03 16.12 -9.58
CA LEU A 161 1.85 15.68 -10.71
C LEU A 161 1.05 14.97 -11.81
N GLY A 162 -0.27 14.80 -11.65
CA GLY A 162 -1.18 14.25 -12.66
C GLY A 162 -1.04 12.75 -12.93
N HIS A 163 0.11 12.16 -12.64
CA HIS A 163 0.44 10.76 -12.80
C HIS A 163 1.43 10.34 -11.71
N ALA A 164 0.98 9.69 -10.63
CA ALA A 164 1.91 8.87 -9.84
C ALA A 164 1.89 7.45 -10.42
N VAL A 165 3.11 6.91 -10.56
CA VAL A 165 3.46 5.65 -11.21
C VAL A 165 2.92 4.48 -10.41
#